data_AF-A0A2E6NAI4-F1
#
_entry.id   AF-A0A2E6NAI4-F1
#
_cell.length_a   1.000
_cell.length_b   1.000
_cell.length_c   1.000
_cell.angle_alpha   90.00
_cell.angle_beta   90.00
_cell.angle_gamma   90.00
#
_symmetry.space_group_name_H-M   'P 1'
#
loop_
_entity.id
_entity.type
_entity.pdbx_description
1 polymer ?
#
loop_
_entity_poly.entity_id
_entity_poly.type
_entity_poly.pdbx_seq_one_letter_code
_entity_poly.pdbx_strand_id
1 'polypeptide(L)'
;MEEVALKDLDTRLQKQIENARKAVDKNPSYAVDILTNIVARNPACLDARKILRQAQQRATQGKTKGLGGLLSKVTSIPFSMGSHAKIKKDPQKAMESAEQMLNVNVENVTALVVLGSASEELELYSTAVFAYEAVRKLEPTNSENI
;
A
#
# COMPACT_ATOMS: atom_id res chain seq x y z
N MET A 1 -12.15 12.23 -3.99
CA MET A 1 -12.60 11.63 -2.71
C MET A 1 -11.91 12.40 -1.59
N GLU A 2 -12.59 12.73 -0.49
CA GLU A 2 -11.97 13.53 0.58
C GLU A 2 -11.13 12.64 1.51
N GLU A 3 -9.90 13.07 1.82
CA GLU A 3 -9.01 12.38 2.75
C GLU A 3 -9.51 12.54 4.19
N VAL A 4 -9.43 11.47 4.98
CA VAL A 4 -9.99 11.43 6.34
C VAL A 4 -8.90 11.07 7.35
N ALA A 5 -8.72 11.91 8.36
CA ALA A 5 -7.79 11.61 9.45
C ALA A 5 -8.32 10.48 10.33
N LEU A 6 -7.43 9.70 10.96
CA LEU A 6 -7.84 8.57 11.80
C LEU A 6 -8.85 8.96 12.90
N LYS A 7 -8.65 10.13 13.52
CA LYS A 7 -9.52 10.66 14.59
C LYS A 7 -10.94 10.99 14.13
N ASP A 8 -11.16 11.13 12.83
CA ASP A 8 -12.44 11.52 12.24
C ASP A 8 -13.22 10.30 11.72
N LEU A 9 -12.64 9.09 11.80
CA LEU A 9 -13.35 7.83 11.56
C LEU A 9 -14.31 7.49 12.72
N ASP A 10 -15.25 6.58 12.50
CA ASP A 10 -16.09 6.05 13.58
C ASP A 10 -15.26 5.52 14.75
N THR A 11 -15.67 5.79 15.99
CA THR A 11 -14.99 5.35 17.22
C THR A 11 -14.70 3.85 17.25
N ARG A 12 -15.57 3.04 16.62
CA ARG A 12 -15.35 1.60 16.47
C ARG A 12 -14.12 1.30 15.61
N LEU A 13 -13.99 1.97 14.46
CA LEU A 13 -12.84 1.81 13.56
C LEU A 13 -11.56 2.31 14.22
N GLN A 14 -11.61 3.45 14.92
CA GLN A 14 -10.47 3.97 15.69
C GLN A 14 -9.91 2.92 16.65
N LYS A 15 -10.78 2.30 17.46
CA LYS A 15 -10.39 1.22 18.40
C LYS A 15 -9.83 -0.01 17.69
N GLN A 16 -10.44 -0.41 16.56
CA GLN A 16 -9.92 -1.53 15.77
C GLN A 16 -8.53 -1.25 15.21
N ILE A 17 -8.30 -0.03 14.71
CA ILE A 17 -6.99 0.40 14.20
C ILE A 17 -5.96 0.46 15.34
N GLU A 18 -6.33 0.98 16.50
CA GLU A 18 -5.44 1.03 17.68
C GLU A 18 -5.04 -0.37 18.16
N ASN A 19 -6.01 -1.30 18.21
CA ASN A 19 -5.73 -2.68 18.58
C ASN A 19 -4.84 -3.39 17.54
N ALA A 20 -5.11 -3.20 16.25
CA ALA A 20 -4.25 -3.71 15.18
C ALA A 20 -2.83 -3.14 15.26
N ARG A 21 -2.69 -1.84 15.56
CA ARG A 21 -1.39 -1.19 15.79
C ARG A 21 -0.61 -1.86 16.92
N LYS A 22 -1.25 -2.16 18.05
CA LYS A 22 -0.61 -2.88 19.18
C LYS A 22 -0.21 -4.31 18.82
N ALA A 23 -0.86 -4.91 17.84
CA ALA A 23 -0.56 -6.25 17.35
C ALA A 23 0.55 -6.30 16.29
N VAL A 24 0.96 -5.17 15.70
CA VAL A 24 1.96 -5.15 14.60
C VAL A 24 3.23 -5.93 14.93
N ASP A 25 3.79 -5.76 16.13
CA ASP A 25 5.03 -6.46 16.51
C ASP A 25 4.79 -7.89 17.05
N LYS A 26 3.62 -8.14 17.64
CA LYS A 26 3.33 -9.41 18.35
C LYS A 26 2.66 -10.45 17.46
N ASN A 27 1.79 -10.00 16.56
CA ASN A 27 1.03 -10.81 15.62
C ASN A 27 0.77 -9.99 14.33
N PRO A 28 1.81 -9.81 13.49
CA PRO A 28 1.72 -8.98 12.30
C PRO A 28 0.69 -9.47 11.29
N SER A 29 0.51 -10.79 11.12
CA SER A 29 -0.48 -11.35 10.20
C SER A 29 -1.90 -10.97 10.60
N TYR A 30 -2.24 -11.05 11.89
CA TYR A 30 -3.53 -10.58 12.39
C TYR A 30 -3.74 -9.08 12.15
N ALA A 31 -2.69 -8.27 12.38
CA ALA A 31 -2.76 -6.84 12.09
C ALA A 31 -3.01 -6.57 10.60
N VAL A 32 -2.34 -7.30 9.69
CA VAL A 32 -2.56 -7.23 8.24
C VAL A 32 -4.01 -7.55 7.88
N ASP A 33 -4.59 -8.63 8.42
CA ASP A 33 -5.96 -9.04 8.10
C ASP A 33 -6.99 -7.97 8.49
N ILE A 34 -6.86 -7.42 9.70
CA ILE A 34 -7.76 -6.38 10.20
C ILE A 34 -7.60 -5.09 9.37
N LEU A 35 -6.36 -4.63 9.18
CA LEU A 35 -6.10 -3.36 8.51
C LEU A 35 -6.43 -3.42 7.02
N THR A 36 -6.20 -4.54 6.33
CA THR A 36 -6.58 -4.73 4.92
C THR A 36 -8.09 -4.55 4.73
N ASN A 37 -8.90 -5.15 5.61
CA ASN A 37 -10.36 -4.99 5.57
C ASN A 37 -10.79 -3.54 5.87
N ILE A 38 -10.09 -2.85 6.78
CA ILE A 38 -10.40 -1.47 7.14
C ILE A 38 -10.08 -0.51 5.98
N VAL A 39 -8.88 -0.60 5.38
CA VAL A 39 -8.49 0.30 4.29
C VAL A 39 -9.23 0.05 2.98
N ALA A 40 -9.75 -1.16 2.76
CA ALA A 40 -10.63 -1.45 1.62
C ALA A 40 -11.97 -0.69 1.72
N ARG A 41 -12.50 -0.52 2.95
CA ARG A 41 -13.77 0.18 3.22
C ARG A 41 -13.58 1.66 3.51
N ASN A 42 -12.40 2.06 3.95
CA ASN A 42 -12.03 3.43 4.30
C ASN A 42 -10.75 3.83 3.54
N PRO A 43 -10.79 3.85 2.20
CA PRO A 43 -9.60 4.08 1.37
C PRO A 43 -8.93 5.45 1.61
N ALA A 44 -9.72 6.43 2.05
CA ALA A 44 -9.30 7.79 2.34
C ALA A 44 -8.43 7.96 3.61
N CYS A 45 -8.27 6.93 4.45
CA CYS A 45 -7.51 7.05 5.69
C CYS A 45 -6.05 6.58 5.54
N LEU A 46 -5.16 7.52 5.20
CA LEU A 46 -3.72 7.26 5.07
C LEU A 46 -3.10 6.71 6.36
N ASP A 47 -3.52 7.19 7.53
CA ASP A 47 -2.96 6.74 8.81
C ASP A 47 -3.17 5.24 9.03
N ALA A 48 -4.35 4.71 8.71
CA ALA A 48 -4.61 3.27 8.74
C ALA A 48 -3.68 2.52 7.77
N ARG A 49 -3.45 3.09 6.59
CA ARG A 49 -2.59 2.52 5.55
C ARG A 49 -1.11 2.50 5.93
N LYS A 50 -0.63 3.52 6.66
CA LYS A 50 0.74 3.53 7.22
C LYS A 50 0.96 2.40 8.22
N ILE A 51 -0.05 2.10 9.06
CA ILE A 51 0.02 0.98 10.00
C ILE A 51 -0.02 -0.35 9.25
N LEU A 52 -0.88 -0.46 8.22
CA LEU A 52 -0.93 -1.65 7.36
C LEU A 52 0.44 -1.92 6.75
N ARG A 53 1.11 -0.89 6.23
CA ARG A 53 2.46 -1.02 5.67
C ARG A 53 3.45 -1.58 6.69
N GLN A 54 3.42 -1.08 7.92
CA GLN A 54 4.28 -1.59 9.00
C GLN A 54 3.95 -3.06 9.31
N ALA A 55 2.67 -3.43 9.38
CA ALA A 55 2.23 -4.80 9.59
C ALA A 55 2.70 -5.74 8.46
N GLN A 56 2.53 -5.35 7.20
CA GLN A 56 2.99 -6.10 6.02
C GLN A 56 4.51 -6.28 6.05
N GLN A 57 5.27 -5.23 6.38
CA GLN A 57 6.73 -5.33 6.55
C GLN A 57 7.09 -6.35 7.61
N ARG A 58 6.44 -6.32 8.78
CA ARG A 58 6.71 -7.29 9.86
C ARG A 58 6.26 -8.71 9.52
N ALA A 59 5.18 -8.88 8.77
CA ALA A 59 4.69 -10.18 8.32
C ALA A 59 5.57 -10.83 7.24
N THR A 60 6.31 -10.02 6.48
CA THR A 60 7.21 -10.46 5.40
C THR A 60 8.69 -10.47 5.81
N GLN A 61 9.05 -9.82 6.93
CA GLN A 61 10.38 -9.86 7.52
C GLN A 61 10.83 -11.31 7.77
N GLY A 62 11.99 -11.66 7.23
CA GLY A 62 12.57 -13.02 7.31
C GLY A 62 12.26 -13.93 6.12
N LYS A 63 11.24 -13.62 5.30
CA LYS A 63 10.93 -14.39 4.07
C LYS A 63 11.75 -13.94 2.86
N THR A 64 12.28 -12.72 2.86
CA THR A 64 13.00 -12.10 1.73
C THR A 64 14.53 -12.20 1.81
N LYS A 65 15.10 -12.59 2.95
CA LYS A 65 16.57 -12.62 3.17
C LYS A 65 17.35 -13.58 2.25
N GLY A 66 16.68 -14.48 1.54
CA GLY A 66 17.31 -15.43 0.61
C GLY A 66 17.22 -15.10 -0.88
N LEU A 67 16.38 -14.14 -1.30
CA LEU A 67 16.07 -13.91 -2.73
C LEU A 67 16.06 -12.42 -3.17
N GLY A 68 16.14 -11.46 -2.25
CA GLY A 68 15.97 -10.03 -2.55
C GLY A 68 17.17 -9.31 -3.17
N GLY A 69 18.35 -9.92 -3.22
CA GLY A 69 19.57 -9.25 -3.70
C GLY A 69 19.73 -9.14 -5.22
N LEU A 70 18.87 -9.81 -6.02
CA LEU A 70 19.13 -10.00 -7.45
C LEU A 70 17.95 -9.69 -8.39
N LEU A 71 16.87 -9.07 -7.92
CA LEU A 71 15.73 -8.70 -8.78
C LEU A 71 15.69 -7.20 -9.17
N SER A 72 16.58 -6.36 -8.63
CA SER A 72 16.67 -4.92 -8.95
C SER A 72 17.18 -4.56 -10.35
N LYS A 73 17.15 -5.47 -11.35
CA LYS A 73 17.74 -5.19 -12.66
C LYS A 73 16.83 -5.28 -13.87
N VAL A 74 15.57 -5.70 -13.76
CA VAL A 74 14.65 -5.64 -14.91
C VAL A 74 13.22 -5.37 -14.45
N THR A 75 12.87 -4.10 -14.29
CA THR A 75 11.47 -3.66 -14.40
C THR A 75 11.39 -2.20 -14.84
N SER A 76 11.96 -1.90 -16.01
CA SER A 76 11.35 -0.91 -16.89
C SER A 76 9.99 -1.47 -17.33
N ILE A 77 8.99 -1.44 -16.45
CA ILE A 77 7.63 -1.83 -16.85
C ILE A 77 7.08 -0.62 -17.57
N PRO A 78 6.91 -0.65 -18.91
CA PRO A 78 6.02 0.30 -19.54
C PRO A 78 4.66 -0.02 -18.94
N PHE A 79 4.18 0.82 -18.04
CA PHE A 79 2.86 0.66 -17.45
C PHE A 79 1.86 0.76 -18.62
N SER A 80 1.54 -0.41 -19.18
CA SER A 80 0.89 -0.50 -20.47
C SER A 80 -0.44 0.23 -20.40
N MET A 81 -0.87 0.83 -21.51
CA MET A 81 -2.12 1.59 -21.61
C MET A 81 -3.35 0.81 -21.09
N GLY A 82 -3.32 -0.53 -21.13
CA GLY A 82 -4.37 -1.40 -20.57
C GLY A 82 -4.43 -1.46 -19.04
N SER A 83 -3.31 -1.21 -18.36
CA SER A 83 -3.22 -1.14 -16.90
C SER A 83 -3.88 0.16 -16.39
N HIS A 84 -3.61 1.29 -17.04
CA HIS A 84 -4.26 2.58 -16.75
C HIS A 84 -5.77 2.54 -16.98
N ALA A 85 -6.22 1.93 -18.08
CA ALA A 85 -7.66 1.82 -18.37
C ALA A 85 -8.43 1.05 -17.28
N LYS A 86 -7.81 0.03 -16.68
CA LYS A 86 -8.40 -0.73 -15.57
C LYS A 86 -8.44 0.09 -14.28
N ILE A 87 -7.40 0.86 -13.98
CA ILE A 87 -7.37 1.76 -12.81
C ILE A 87 -8.48 2.79 -12.94
N LYS A 88 -8.58 3.47 -14.09
CA LYS A 88 -9.63 4.50 -14.32
C LYS A 88 -11.05 3.96 -14.18
N LYS A 89 -11.26 2.69 -14.53
CA LYS A 89 -12.58 2.06 -14.44
C LYS A 89 -13.01 1.81 -13.00
N ASP A 90 -12.11 1.33 -12.15
CA ASP A 90 -12.39 1.03 -10.75
C ASP A 90 -11.13 1.23 -9.89
N PRO A 91 -10.82 2.49 -9.53
CA PRO A 91 -9.58 2.80 -8.83
C PRO A 91 -9.57 2.23 -7.41
N GLN A 92 -10.71 2.18 -6.71
CA GLN A 92 -10.77 1.57 -5.38
C GLN A 92 -10.44 0.08 -5.44
N LYS A 93 -10.96 -0.67 -6.43
CA LYS A 93 -10.60 -2.08 -6.63
C LYS A 93 -9.13 -2.27 -7.00
N ALA A 94 -8.55 -1.34 -7.75
CA ALA A 94 -7.13 -1.33 -8.03
C ALA A 94 -6.29 -1.13 -6.76
N MET A 95 -6.69 -0.23 -5.86
CA MET A 95 -6.05 -0.06 -4.55
C MET A 95 -6.15 -1.33 -3.70
N GLU A 96 -7.32 -1.98 -3.66
CA GLU A 96 -7.48 -3.27 -2.94
C GLU A 96 -6.54 -4.34 -3.50
N SER A 97 -6.47 -4.47 -4.83
CA SER A 97 -5.61 -5.45 -5.50
C SER A 97 -4.13 -5.18 -5.23
N ALA A 98 -3.73 -3.90 -5.23
CA ALA A 98 -2.38 -3.51 -4.85
C ALA A 98 -2.05 -3.93 -3.41
N GLU A 99 -2.94 -3.70 -2.44
CA GLU A 99 -2.71 -4.14 -1.06
C GLU A 99 -2.57 -5.66 -0.94
N GLN A 100 -3.32 -6.44 -1.72
CA GLN A 100 -3.15 -7.90 -1.73
C GLN A 100 -1.77 -8.31 -2.25
N MET A 101 -1.25 -7.65 -3.28
CA MET A 101 0.11 -7.91 -3.77
C MET A 101 1.16 -7.56 -2.71
N LEU A 102 0.92 -6.48 -1.96
CA LEU A 102 1.81 -5.99 -0.90
C LEU A 102 1.77 -6.85 0.37
N ASN A 103 0.69 -7.59 0.61
CA ASN A 103 0.62 -8.62 1.65
C ASN A 103 1.61 -9.77 1.37
N VAL A 104 1.93 -10.03 0.10
CA VAL A 104 2.90 -11.06 -0.31
C VAL A 104 4.32 -10.50 -0.33
N ASN A 105 4.52 -9.35 -0.97
CA ASN A 105 5.80 -8.66 -1.03
C ASN A 105 5.61 -7.15 -0.86
N VAL A 106 6.02 -6.64 0.30
CA VAL A 106 5.90 -5.22 0.65
C VAL A 106 6.76 -4.29 -0.21
N GLU A 107 7.77 -4.82 -0.89
CA GLU A 107 8.68 -4.11 -1.80
C GLU A 107 8.28 -4.27 -3.27
N ASN A 108 7.06 -4.75 -3.55
CA ASN A 108 6.56 -4.89 -4.91
C ASN A 108 6.30 -3.50 -5.54
N VAL A 109 7.27 -3.04 -6.36
CA VAL A 109 7.22 -1.74 -7.05
C VAL A 109 5.95 -1.60 -7.90
N THR A 110 5.56 -2.63 -8.66
CA THR A 110 4.33 -2.60 -9.46
C THR A 110 3.09 -2.33 -8.60
N ALA A 111 2.98 -2.99 -7.45
CA ALA A 111 1.86 -2.78 -6.54
C ALA A 111 1.86 -1.37 -5.94
N LEU A 112 3.03 -0.83 -5.61
CA LEU A 112 3.18 0.55 -5.12
C LEU A 112 2.77 1.57 -6.19
N VAL A 113 3.18 1.37 -7.45
CA VAL A 113 2.78 2.23 -8.58
C VAL A 113 1.27 2.17 -8.80
N VAL A 114 0.68 0.97 -8.81
CA VAL A 114 -0.79 0.81 -8.93
C VAL A 114 -1.51 1.51 -7.79
N LEU A 115 -1.01 1.37 -6.54
CA LEU A 115 -1.59 2.06 -5.39
C LEU A 115 -1.51 3.58 -5.54
N GLY A 116 -0.37 4.10 -6.01
CA GLY A 116 -0.17 5.52 -6.28
C GLY A 116 -1.15 6.05 -7.31
N SER A 117 -1.15 5.46 -8.52
CA SER A 117 -1.98 5.95 -9.62
C SER A 117 -3.47 5.78 -9.35
N ALA A 118 -3.88 4.70 -8.68
CA ALA A 118 -5.28 4.55 -8.27
C ALA A 118 -5.70 5.58 -7.20
N SER A 119 -4.77 5.99 -6.34
CA SER A 119 -5.02 7.06 -5.37
C SER A 119 -5.15 8.42 -6.05
N GLU A 120 -4.39 8.70 -7.10
CA GLU A 120 -4.52 9.93 -7.91
C GLU A 120 -5.89 10.04 -8.58
N GLU A 121 -6.38 8.95 -9.18
CA GLU A 121 -7.72 8.91 -9.81
C GLU A 121 -8.86 9.12 -8.77
N LEU A 122 -8.59 8.86 -7.49
CA LEU A 122 -9.50 9.16 -6.38
C LEU A 122 -9.20 10.49 -5.68
N GLU A 123 -8.20 11.24 -6.12
CA GLU A 123 -7.71 12.48 -5.50
C GLU A 123 -7.20 12.31 -4.05
N LEU A 124 -6.80 11.08 -3.69
CA LEU A 124 -6.19 10.73 -2.40
C LEU A 124 -4.67 11.00 -2.43
N TYR A 125 -4.31 12.26 -2.68
CA TYR A 125 -2.92 12.65 -2.99
C TYR A 125 -1.92 12.32 -1.89
N SER A 126 -2.30 12.35 -0.61
CA SER A 126 -1.40 11.95 0.47
C SER A 126 -1.07 10.46 0.39
N THR A 127 -2.03 9.63 -0.02
CA THR A 127 -1.79 8.20 -0.27
C THR A 127 -0.95 7.98 -1.52
N ALA A 128 -1.17 8.76 -2.58
CA ALA A 128 -0.34 8.72 -3.78
C ALA A 128 1.13 9.02 -3.48
N VAL A 129 1.39 10.15 -2.78
CA VAL A 129 2.74 10.55 -2.34
C VAL A 129 3.38 9.45 -1.48
N PHE A 130 2.64 8.91 -0.49
CA PHE A 130 3.14 7.84 0.36
C PHE A 130 3.58 6.61 -0.44
N ALA A 131 2.83 6.23 -1.49
CA ALA A 131 3.17 5.11 -2.34
C ALA A 131 4.41 5.40 -3.22
N TYR A 132 4.47 6.57 -3.86
CA TYR A 132 5.58 6.95 -4.73
C TYR A 132 6.89 7.20 -3.96
N GLU A 133 6.82 7.72 -2.73
CA GLU A 133 7.99 7.79 -1.86
C GLU A 133 8.56 6.39 -1.54
N ALA A 134 7.69 5.38 -1.40
CA ALA A 134 8.14 4.01 -1.20
C ALA A 134 8.80 3.45 -2.46
N VAL A 135 8.26 3.74 -3.66
CA VAL A 135 8.91 3.39 -4.94
C VAL A 135 10.30 4.02 -5.02
N ARG A 136 10.41 5.34 -4.77
CA ARG A 136 11.69 6.05 -4.80
C ARG A 136 12.72 5.50 -3.82
N LYS A 137 12.29 5.04 -2.64
CA LYS A 137 13.18 4.39 -1.66
C LYS A 137 13.72 3.04 -2.16
N LEU A 138 12.95 2.30 -2.95
CA LEU A 138 13.34 1.01 -3.51
C LEU A 138 14.17 1.14 -4.79
N GLU A 139 13.84 2.14 -5.63
CA GLU A 139 14.51 2.40 -6.90
C GLU A 139 15.02 3.85 -7.00
N PRO A 140 16.07 4.22 -6.23
CA PRO A 140 16.53 5.60 -6.13
C PRO A 140 17.14 6.16 -7.43
N THR A 141 17.49 5.30 -8.40
CA THR A 141 18.15 5.66 -9.66
C THR A 141 17.22 5.62 -10.87
N ASN A 142 15.95 5.24 -10.71
CA ASN A 142 15.00 5.16 -11.82
C ASN A 142 14.33 6.53 -12.03
N SER A 143 14.77 7.24 -13.07
CA SER A 143 14.33 8.60 -13.39
C SER A 143 12.91 8.69 -13.98
N GLU A 144 12.30 7.58 -14.38
CA GLU A 144 10.89 7.56 -14.82
C GLU A 144 9.92 7.71 -13.63
N ASN A 145 10.41 7.65 -12.39
CA ASN A 145 9.64 7.81 -11.16
C ASN A 145 9.69 9.26 -10.58
N ILE A 146 10.17 10.24 -11.36
CA ILE A 146 10.25 11.68 -11.01
C ILE A 146 9.24 12.45 -11.84
#